data_AF-A0A6J5WER4-F1
#
_entry.id   AF-A0A6J5WER4-F1
#
_cell.length_a   1.000
_cell.length_b   1.000
_cell.length_c   1.000
_cell.angle_alpha   90.00
_cell.angle_beta   90.00
_cell.angle_gamma   90.00
#
_symmetry.space_group_name_H-M   'P 1'
#
loop_
_entity.id
_entity.type
_entity.pdbx_description
1 polymer ?
#
loop_
_entity_poly.entity_id
_entity_poly.type
_entity_poly.pdbx_seq_one_letter_code
_entity_poly.pdbx_strand_id
1 'polypeptide(L)'
;MYGSSCTIVCLELQLVISTGRGVNGFTLDPALGEFLLTHSNIKIPQKGKIYSVNEGNAQTWDDQTAKYVGKCKFPKDGSSPESLRYFGRGVYLCVT
;
A
#
# COMPACT_ATOMS: atom_id res chain seq x y z
N MET A 1 14.13 18.74 -9.31
CA MET A 1 13.42 18.05 -8.22
C MET A 1 12.36 17.16 -8.87
N TYR A 2 12.53 15.83 -8.85
CA TYR A 2 11.49 14.90 -9.30
C TYR A 2 10.59 14.60 -8.10
N GLY A 3 9.45 15.27 -8.02
CA GLY A 3 8.40 14.93 -7.07
C GLY A 3 7.53 13.82 -7.64
N SER A 4 7.08 12.89 -6.80
CA SER A 4 6.08 11.88 -7.17
C SER A 4 4.86 12.05 -6.28
N SER A 5 3.67 11.96 -6.86
CA SER A 5 2.40 12.13 -6.17
C SER A 5 1.40 11.08 -6.62
N CYS A 6 0.57 10.63 -5.70
CA CYS A 6 -0.60 9.83 -6.01
C CYS A 6 -1.84 10.38 -5.30
N THR A 7 -2.98 10.20 -5.94
CA THR A 7 -4.30 10.60 -5.42
C THR A 7 -5.11 9.34 -5.13
N ILE A 8 -5.65 9.26 -3.93
CA ILE A 8 -6.38 8.09 -3.43
C ILE A 8 -7.83 8.50 -3.19
N VAL A 9 -8.78 7.75 -3.75
CA VAL A 9 -10.22 8.03 -3.67
C VAL A 9 -10.95 6.80 -3.17
N CYS A 10 -11.17 6.66 -1.87
CA CYS A 10 -11.92 5.50 -1.33
C CYS A 10 -13.26 5.92 -0.75
N LEU A 11 -13.22 6.82 0.24
CA LEU A 11 -14.39 7.42 0.90
C LEU A 11 -14.22 8.93 1.00
N GLU A 12 -12.97 9.35 1.21
CA GLU A 12 -12.49 10.73 1.14
C GLU A 12 -11.41 10.84 0.06
N LEU A 13 -11.16 12.07 -0.39
CA LEU A 13 -10.10 12.38 -1.35
C LEU A 13 -8.81 12.70 -0.57
N GLN A 14 -7.81 11.86 -0.76
CA GLN A 14 -6.48 12.05 -0.18
C GLN A 14 -5.44 12.29 -1.28
N LEU A 15 -4.56 13.27 -1.05
CA LEU A 15 -3.42 13.59 -1.88
C LEU A 15 -2.14 13.25 -1.10
N VAL A 16 -1.33 12.34 -1.65
CA VAL A 16 -0.05 11.95 -1.05
C VAL A 16 1.10 12.43 -1.93
N ILE A 17 2.01 13.21 -1.35
CA ILE A 17 3.13 13.84 -2.08
C ILE A 17 4.46 13.46 -1.44
N SER A 18 5.42 13.06 -2.29
CA SER A 18 6.83 12.90 -1.93
C SER A 18 7.68 13.99 -2.58
N THR A 19 8.44 14.72 -1.75
CA THR A 19 9.31 15.84 -2.20
C THR A 19 10.80 15.53 -2.03
N GLY A 20 11.17 14.27 -1.82
CA GLY A 20 12.55 13.84 -1.51
C GLY A 20 12.99 14.14 -0.08
N ARG A 21 12.24 14.95 0.69
CA ARG A 21 12.46 15.22 2.12
C ARG A 21 11.50 14.46 3.03
N GLY A 22 10.65 13.61 2.47
CA GLY A 22 9.61 12.88 3.17
C GLY A 22 8.35 12.73 2.31
N VAL A 23 7.36 12.05 2.88
CA VAL A 23 6.04 11.80 2.28
C VAL A 23 5.00 12.40 3.20
N ASN A 24 4.06 13.16 2.65
CA ASN A 24 2.96 13.77 3.41
C ASN A 24 1.63 13.47 2.73
N GLY A 25 0.61 13.21 3.54
CA GLY A 25 -0.77 12.97 3.12
C GLY A 25 -1.67 14.14 3.53
N PHE A 26 -2.47 14.59 2.58
CA PHE A 26 -3.44 15.66 2.76
C PHE A 26 -4.83 15.13 2.46
N THR A 27 -5.83 15.52 3.26
CA THR A 27 -7.23 15.18 3.03
C THR A 27 -7.97 16.43 2.53
N LEU A 28 -8.79 16.29 1.48
CA LEU A 28 -9.64 17.39 1.01
C LEU A 28 -10.76 17.64 2.01
N ASP A 29 -10.88 18.87 2.51
CA ASP A 29 -12.09 19.36 3.15
C ASP A 29 -13.03 19.89 2.06
N PRO A 30 -14.15 19.21 1.76
CA PRO A 30 -15.07 19.62 0.70
C PRO A 30 -15.84 20.90 1.04
N ALA A 31 -15.95 21.29 2.31
CA ALA A 31 -16.64 22.52 2.71
C ALA A 31 -15.78 23.76 2.41
N LEU A 32 -14.47 23.64 2.57
CA LEU A 32 -13.51 24.72 2.31
C LEU A 32 -12.90 24.66 0.90
N GLY A 33 -12.89 23.48 0.27
CA GLY A 33 -12.24 23.26 -1.02
C GLY A 33 -10.71 23.18 -0.94
N GLU A 34 -10.16 22.93 0.25
CA GLU A 34 -8.72 22.93 0.51
C GLU A 34 -8.21 21.56 1.00
N PHE A 35 -6.96 21.25 0.66
CA PHE A 35 -6.27 20.06 1.15
C PHE A 35 -5.57 20.36 2.47
N LEU A 36 -6.04 19.75 3.55
CA LEU A 36 -5.48 19.89 4.89
C LEU A 36 -4.44 18.80 5.14
N LEU A 37 -3.30 19.17 5.72
CA LEU A 37 -2.28 18.21 6.12
C LEU A 37 -2.80 17.35 7.29
N THR A 38 -3.13 16.10 6.99
CA THR A 38 -3.66 15.15 8.00
C THR A 38 -2.60 14.14 8.44
N HIS A 39 -1.65 13.81 7.56
CA HIS A 39 -0.63 12.80 7.83
C HIS A 39 0.76 13.34 7.47
N SER A 40 1.50 13.80 8.47
CA SER A 40 2.87 14.30 8.27
C SER A 40 3.89 13.17 8.32
N ASN A 41 4.92 13.27 7.46
CA ASN A 41 6.09 12.39 7.43
C ASN A 41 5.75 10.88 7.51
N ILE A 42 4.85 10.43 6.64
CA ILE A 42 4.40 9.04 6.53
C ILE A 42 5.61 8.11 6.38
N LYS A 43 5.64 7.02 7.16
CA LYS A 43 6.63 5.95 7.12
C LYS A 43 5.96 4.60 6.96
N ILE A 44 6.54 3.76 6.10
CA ILE A 44 6.15 2.36 5.98
C ILE A 44 6.88 1.58 7.08
N PRO A 45 6.20 0.69 7.81
CA PRO A 45 6.85 -0.17 8.80
C PRO A 45 7.87 -1.10 8.12
N GLN A 46 8.93 -1.47 8.83
CA GLN A 46 9.97 -2.33 8.29
C GLN A 46 9.46 -3.75 7.92
N LYS A 47 8.39 -4.22 8.58
CA LYS A 47 7.75 -5.50 8.30
C LYS A 47 6.23 -5.36 8.33
N GLY A 48 5.58 -5.71 7.22
CA GLY A 48 4.12 -5.81 7.11
C GLY A 48 3.58 -7.14 7.59
N LYS A 49 2.26 -7.22 7.79
CA LYS A 49 1.52 -8.46 8.08
C LYS A 49 0.53 -8.83 6.97
N ILE A 50 0.60 -8.11 5.85
CA ILE A 50 -0.34 -8.19 4.74
C ILE A 50 0.47 -8.42 3.47
N TYR A 51 0.00 -9.32 2.63
CA TYR A 51 0.46 -9.45 1.25
C TYR A 51 -0.70 -9.20 0.29
N SER A 52 -0.37 -8.70 -0.89
CA SER A 52 -1.34 -8.39 -1.93
C SER A 52 -0.88 -8.92 -3.26
N VAL A 53 -1.65 -9.84 -3.82
CA VAL A 53 -1.37 -10.44 -5.11
C VAL A 53 -2.68 -10.89 -5.74
N ASN A 54 -2.75 -10.88 -7.06
CA ASN A 54 -3.85 -11.49 -7.79
C ASN A 54 -3.62 -13.00 -7.90
N GLU A 55 -4.23 -13.78 -7.00
CA GLU A 55 -4.13 -15.25 -7.04
C GLU A 55 -4.75 -15.89 -8.28
N GLY A 56 -5.59 -15.17 -9.03
CA GLY A 56 -6.08 -15.63 -10.32
C GLY A 56 -4.97 -15.88 -11.35
N ASN A 57 -3.81 -15.25 -11.17
CA ASN A 57 -2.63 -15.45 -12.01
C ASN A 57 -1.72 -16.58 -11.50
N ALA A 58 -2.13 -17.37 -10.50
CA ALA A 58 -1.26 -18.37 -9.89
C ALA A 58 -0.67 -19.40 -10.88
N GLN A 59 -1.41 -19.72 -11.95
CA GLN A 59 -0.94 -20.65 -12.99
C GLN A 59 0.24 -20.11 -13.81
N THR A 60 0.40 -18.78 -13.87
CA THR A 60 1.46 -18.13 -14.66
C THR A 60 2.60 -17.58 -13.81
N TRP A 61 2.56 -17.79 -12.49
CA TRP A 61 3.63 -17.36 -11.61
C TRP A 61 4.89 -18.18 -11.82
N ASP A 62 6.03 -17.50 -11.70
CA ASP A 62 7.32 -18.16 -11.57
C ASP A 62 7.45 -18.85 -10.20
N ASP A 63 8.40 -19.79 -10.12
CA ASP A 63 8.66 -20.56 -8.91
C ASP A 63 8.97 -19.70 -7.67
N GLN A 64 9.62 -18.55 -7.84
CA GLN A 64 10.00 -17.69 -6.70
C GLN A 64 8.77 -16.99 -6.14
N THR A 65 7.91 -16.46 -7.00
CA THR A 65 6.64 -15.84 -6.62
C THR A 65 5.74 -16.85 -5.89
N ALA A 66 5.57 -18.05 -6.46
CA ALA A 66 4.76 -19.11 -5.83
C ALA A 66 5.33 -19.52 -4.46
N LYS A 67 6.65 -19.66 -4.33
CA LYS A 67 7.32 -19.95 -3.05
C LYS A 67 7.13 -18.84 -2.03
N TYR A 68 7.19 -17.57 -2.45
CA TYR A 68 6.98 -16.44 -1.56
C TYR A 68 5.55 -16.38 -1.02
N VAL A 69 4.55 -16.47 -1.88
CA VAL A 69 3.14 -16.51 -1.47
C VAL A 69 2.87 -17.71 -0.57
N GLY A 70 3.49 -18.86 -0.86
CA GLY A 70 3.45 -20.04 0.02
C GLY A 70 4.02 -19.78 1.42
N LYS A 71 5.12 -19.03 1.54
CA LYS A 71 5.68 -18.63 2.85
C LYS A 71 4.76 -17.67 3.61
N CYS A 72 4.11 -16.73 2.93
CA CYS A 72 3.15 -15.82 3.55
C CYS A 72 1.93 -16.57 4.12
N LYS A 73 1.43 -17.58 3.39
CA LYS A 73 0.28 -18.41 3.80
C LYS A 73 0.61 -19.46 4.85
N PHE A 74 1.76 -20.11 4.71
CA PHE A 74 2.19 -21.24 5.53
C PHE A 74 3.60 -20.99 6.07
N PRO A 75 3.76 -20.02 7.00
CA PRO A 75 5.03 -19.75 7.65
C PRO A 75 5.53 -20.99 8.39
N LYS A 76 6.80 -21.35 8.19
CA LYS A 76 7.46 -22.49 8.85
C LYS A 76 8.27 -22.08 10.08
N ASP A 77 8.42 -20.79 10.31
CA ASP A 77 9.18 -20.18 11.40
C ASP A 77 8.34 -19.97 12.67
N GLY A 78 7.10 -20.46 12.71
CA GLY A 78 6.17 -20.29 13.83
C GLY A 78 5.49 -18.91 13.88
N SER A 79 5.73 -18.04 12.89
CA SER A 79 5.02 -16.77 12.78
C SER A 79 3.56 -16.97 12.33
N SER A 80 2.70 -15.99 12.60
CA SER A 80 1.32 -16.02 12.12
C SER A 80 1.28 -15.83 10.59
N PRO A 81 0.42 -16.55 9.86
CA PRO A 81 0.18 -16.30 8.45
C PRO A 81 -0.14 -14.84 8.17
N GLU A 82 0.39 -14.30 7.07
CA GLU A 82 0.07 -12.96 6.62
C GLU A 82 -1.35 -12.91 6.04
N SER A 83 -2.03 -11.77 6.18
CA SER A 83 -3.38 -11.58 5.65
C SER A 83 -3.35 -11.20 4.17
N LEU A 84 -4.17 -11.85 3.34
CA LEU A 84 -4.35 -11.43 1.95
C LEU A 84 -5.29 -10.21 1.87
N ARG A 85 -4.85 -9.17 1.16
CA ARG A 85 -5.69 -8.03 0.76
C ARG A 85 -5.39 -7.65 -0.68
N TYR A 86 -6.37 -7.74 -1.57
CA TYR A 86 -6.17 -7.38 -2.98
C TYR A 86 -7.28 -6.43 -3.45
N PHE A 87 -6.89 -5.19 -3.75
CA PHE A 87 -7.81 -4.15 -4.25
C PHE A 87 -7.83 -4.07 -5.79
N GLY A 88 -6.85 -4.66 -6.49
CA GLY A 88 -6.76 -4.63 -7.95
C GLY A 88 -6.31 -3.30 -8.57
N ARG A 89 -6.09 -2.26 -7.77
CA ARG A 89 -5.50 -0.97 -8.20
C ARG A 89 -4.21 -0.73 -7.43
N GLY A 90 -3.09 -0.57 -8.15
CA GLY A 90 -1.74 -0.47 -7.55
C GLY A 90 -1.55 0.69 -6.57
N VAL A 91 -2.33 1.76 -6.70
CA VAL A 91 -2.23 2.96 -5.83
C VAL A 91 -2.67 2.67 -4.38
N TYR A 92 -3.68 1.83 -4.17
CA TYR A 92 -4.19 1.52 -2.82
C TYR A 92 -3.29 0.58 -2.05
N LEU A 93 -2.49 -0.23 -2.77
CA LEU A 93 -1.59 -1.19 -2.16
C LEU A 93 -0.40 -0.52 -1.46
N CYS A 94 0.03 0.65 -1.92
CA CYS A 94 1.21 1.31 -1.37
C CYS A 94 0.98 1.95 0.02
N VAL A 95 -0.29 2.05 0.46
CA VAL A 95 -0.68 2.78 1.67
C VAL A 95 -1.24 1.87 2.78
N THR A 96 -1.49 0.60 2.50
CA THR A 96 -1.78 -0.44 3.51
C THR A 96 -0.51 -1.14 3.98
#